data_AF-J3BWF4-F1
#
_entry.id   AF-J3BWF4-F1
#
_cell.length_a   1.000
_cell.length_b   1.000
_cell.length_c   1.000
_cell.angle_alpha   90.00
_cell.angle_beta   90.00
_cell.angle_gamma   90.00
#
_symmetry.space_group_name_H-M   'P 1'
#
loop_
_entity.id
_entity.type
_entity.pdbx_description
1 polymer ?
#
loop_
_entity_poly.entity_id
_entity_poly.type
_entity_poly.pdbx_seq_one_letter_code
_entity_poly.pdbx_strand_id
1 'polypeptide(L)'
;MDLHKNIVENKEEFYNLAIQYYNNIEDEFKEADSIIPKSISIVVDHEFIPTPCIKIKLELYSQDQQKKTGNYYLYLDMAKHFIDEFLT
;
A
#
# COMPACT_ATOMS: atom_id res chain seq x y z
N MET A 1 2.22 22.30 -3.53
CA MET A 1 2.17 21.19 -4.49
C MET A 1 0.83 20.50 -4.31
N ASP A 2 0.08 20.23 -5.38
CA ASP A 2 -1.22 19.55 -5.28
C ASP A 2 -0.98 18.05 -4.98
N LEU A 3 -1.43 17.59 -3.82
CA LEU A 3 -1.23 16.22 -3.34
C LEU A 3 -1.89 15.21 -4.29
N HIS A 4 -3.06 15.54 -4.84
CA HIS A 4 -3.73 14.66 -5.80
C HIS A 4 -2.92 14.49 -7.07
N LYS A 5 -2.38 15.59 -7.59
CA LYS A 5 -1.52 15.58 -8.78
C LYS A 5 -0.27 14.74 -8.54
N ASN A 6 0.40 14.92 -7.40
CA ASN A 6 1.58 14.14 -7.06
C ASN A 6 1.26 12.63 -6.97
N ILE A 7 0.12 12.26 -6.39
CA ILE A 7 -0.28 10.85 -6.27
C ILE A 7 -0.55 10.21 -7.63
N VAL A 8 -1.22 10.95 -8.53
CA VAL A 8 -1.50 10.46 -9.88
C VAL A 8 -0.20 10.32 -10.69
N GLU A 9 0.72 11.26 -10.56
CA GLU A 9 2.01 11.25 -11.27
C GLU A 9 2.93 10.12 -10.79
N ASN A 10 2.93 9.83 -9.48
CA ASN A 10 3.82 8.82 -8.87
C ASN A 10 3.12 7.50 -8.54
N LYS A 11 1.92 7.24 -9.09
CA LYS A 11 1.10 6.06 -8.76
C LYS A 11 1.84 4.72 -8.91
N GLU A 12 2.71 4.61 -9.90
CA GLU A 12 3.47 3.38 -10.18
C GLU A 12 4.54 3.14 -9.11
N GLU A 13 5.18 4.21 -8.61
CA GLU A 13 6.14 4.11 -7.50
C GLU A 13 5.45 3.62 -6.24
N PHE A 14 4.26 4.15 -5.95
CA PHE A 14 3.45 3.69 -4.82
C PHE A 14 3.02 2.23 -4.96
N TYR A 15 2.61 1.80 -6.16
CA TYR A 15 2.32 0.38 -6.41
C TYR A 15 3.53 -0.52 -6.22
N ASN A 16 4.70 -0.10 -6.71
CA ASN A 16 5.95 -0.85 -6.53
C ASN A 16 6.32 -0.96 -5.06
N LEU A 17 6.14 0.10 -4.28
CA LEU A 17 6.41 0.08 -2.84
C LEU A 17 5.50 -0.93 -2.12
N ALA A 18 4.21 -0.95 -2.43
CA ALA A 18 3.27 -1.91 -1.86
C ALA A 18 3.63 -3.37 -2.19
N ILE A 19 4.08 -3.63 -3.43
CA ILE A 19 4.55 -4.95 -3.85
C ILE A 19 5.84 -5.32 -3.12
N GLN A 20 6.81 -4.40 -3.02
CA GLN A 20 8.07 -4.60 -2.31
C GLN A 20 7.83 -4.92 -0.85
N TYR A 21 6.95 -4.16 -0.19
CA TYR A 21 6.55 -4.41 1.18
C TYR A 21 6.05 -5.85 1.37
N TYR A 22 5.11 -6.29 0.53
CA TYR A 22 4.60 -7.66 0.60
C TYR A 22 5.70 -8.70 0.35
N ASN A 23 6.57 -8.47 -0.63
CA ASN A 23 7.67 -9.37 -0.96
C ASN A 23 8.73 -9.46 0.15
N ASN A 24 8.81 -8.46 1.02
CA ASN A 24 9.73 -8.43 2.17
C ASN A 24 9.15 -9.10 3.43
N ILE A 25 7.86 -9.45 3.44
CA ILE A 25 7.27 -10.26 4.51
C ILE A 25 7.95 -11.65 4.52
N GLU A 26 8.15 -12.24 5.70
CA GLU A 26 8.70 -13.60 5.78
C GLU A 26 7.79 -14.59 5.05
N ASP A 27 8.39 -15.57 4.35
CA ASP A 27 7.65 -16.46 3.45
C ASP A 27 6.57 -17.27 4.18
N GLU A 28 6.73 -17.53 5.49
CA GLU A 28 5.72 -18.22 6.31
C GLU A 28 4.41 -17.43 6.49
N PHE A 29 4.44 -16.11 6.26
CA PHE A 29 3.27 -15.25 6.29
C PHE A 29 2.80 -14.82 4.89
N LYS A 30 3.50 -15.24 3.82
CA LYS A 30 3.07 -14.97 2.45
C LYS A 30 1.98 -15.95 2.02
N GLU A 31 0.79 -15.42 1.83
CA GLU A 31 -0.39 -16.20 1.43
C GLU A 31 -0.62 -16.26 -0.10
N ALA A 32 0.12 -15.49 -0.89
CA ALA A 32 -0.11 -15.33 -2.33
C ALA A 32 1.17 -15.41 -3.15
N ASP A 33 1.07 -16.12 -4.28
CA ASP A 33 2.15 -16.29 -5.26
C ASP A 33 2.17 -15.16 -6.30
N SER A 34 1.04 -14.47 -6.48
CA SER A 34 0.98 -13.30 -7.35
C SER A 34 0.13 -12.17 -6.76
N ILE A 35 0.57 -10.95 -7.09
CA ILE A 35 0.07 -9.71 -6.50
C ILE A 35 -0.20 -8.75 -7.65
N ILE A 36 -1.40 -8.16 -7.68
CA ILE A 36 -1.79 -7.19 -8.70
C ILE A 36 -2.26 -5.91 -8.00
N PRO A 37 -1.59 -4.76 -8.23
CA PRO A 37 -2.08 -3.46 -7.78
C PRO A 37 -3.40 -3.12 -8.47
N LYS A 38 -4.41 -2.74 -7.68
CA LYS A 38 -5.78 -2.53 -8.18
C LYS A 38 -6.21 -1.07 -8.16
N SER A 39 -5.93 -0.36 -7.08
CA SER A 39 -6.33 1.05 -6.96
C SER A 39 -5.56 1.77 -5.86
N ILE A 40 -5.39 3.08 -6.07
CA ILE A 40 -4.88 4.03 -5.07
C ILE A 40 -6.02 4.96 -4.61
N SER A 41 -6.08 5.28 -3.33
CA SER A 41 -7.08 6.20 -2.78
C SER A 41 -6.48 6.98 -1.62
N ILE A 42 -6.83 8.27 -1.52
CA ILE A 42 -6.53 9.07 -0.33
C ILE A 42 -7.66 8.79 0.66
N VAL A 43 -7.30 8.34 1.85
CA VAL A 43 -8.26 8.05 2.92
C VAL A 43 -7.77 8.68 4.22
N VAL A 44 -8.67 8.75 5.19
CA VAL A 44 -8.29 9.04 6.58
C VAL A 44 -8.43 7.73 7.33
N ASP A 45 -7.32 7.26 7.89
CA ASP A 45 -7.34 6.13 8.79
C ASP A 45 -7.83 6.59 10.18
N HIS A 46 -8.78 5.87 10.74
CA HIS A 46 -9.50 6.22 11.96
C HIS A 46 -9.23 5.25 13.13
N GLU A 47 -8.27 4.32 13.01
CA GLU A 47 -8.07 3.29 14.03
C GLU A 47 -7.51 3.83 15.38
N PHE A 48 -6.82 4.97 15.39
CA PHE A 48 -6.32 5.60 16.64
C PHE A 48 -6.37 7.13 16.63
N ILE A 49 -5.66 7.77 15.69
CA ILE A 49 -5.69 9.21 15.45
C ILE A 49 -6.02 9.40 13.97
N PRO A 50 -7.05 10.19 13.61
CA PRO A 50 -7.40 10.47 12.23
C PRO A 50 -6.19 10.96 11.43
N THR A 51 -5.63 10.08 10.61
CA THR A 51 -4.37 10.35 9.88
C THR A 51 -4.61 10.19 8.38
N PRO A 52 -4.40 11.25 7.58
CA PRO A 52 -4.44 11.15 6.14
C PRO A 52 -3.36 10.18 5.63
N CYS A 53 -3.78 9.19 4.84
CA CYS A 53 -2.87 8.21 4.26
C CYS A 53 -3.30 7.85 2.83
N ILE A 54 -2.36 7.27 2.09
CA ILE A 54 -2.66 6.60 0.84
C ILE A 54 -3.00 5.15 1.15
N LYS A 55 -4.15 4.70 0.65
CA LYS A 55 -4.54 3.30 0.61
C LYS A 55 -4.29 2.73 -0.78
N ILE A 56 -3.47 1.69 -0.84
CA ILE A 56 -3.20 0.92 -2.04
C ILE A 56 -3.88 -0.44 -1.87
N LYS A 57 -4.81 -0.73 -2.77
CA LYS A 57 -5.51 -2.01 -2.80
C LYS A 57 -4.73 -2.97 -3.69
N LEU A 58 -4.40 -4.13 -3.14
CA LEU A 58 -3.74 -5.23 -3.82
C LEU A 58 -4.71 -6.41 -3.96
N GLU A 59 -4.71 -7.05 -5.12
CA GLU A 59 -5.33 -8.36 -5.30
C GLU A 59 -4.25 -9.43 -5.14
N LEU A 60 -4.50 -10.35 -4.22
CA LEU A 60 -3.57 -11.40 -3.82
C LEU A 60 -4.15 -12.73 -4.33
N TYR A 61 -3.37 -13.46 -5.11
CA TYR A 61 -3.78 -14.73 -5.71
C TYR A 61 -2.89 -15.85 -5.21
N SER A 62 -3.49 -16.85 -4.58
CA SER A 62 -2.81 -18.09 -4.20
C SER A 62 -2.73 -19.10 -5.35
N GLN A 63 -1.96 -20.18 -5.15
CA GLN A 63 -1.79 -21.30 -6.09
C GLN A 63 -3.13 -21.89 -6.55
N ASP A 64 -4.11 -21.96 -5.65
CA ASP A 64 -5.46 -22.44 -5.94
C ASP A 64 -6.35 -21.39 -6.63
N GLN A 65 -5.75 -20.30 -7.14
CA GLN A 65 -6.42 -19.14 -7.73
C GLN A 65 -7.42 -18.45 -6.80
N GLN A 66 -7.31 -18.65 -5.48
CA GLN A 66 -8.16 -17.94 -4.53
C GLN A 66 -7.73 -16.49 -4.48
N LYS A 67 -8.71 -15.60 -4.69
CA LYS A 67 -8.52 -14.16 -4.68
C LYS A 67 -8.80 -13.61 -3.28
N LYS A 68 -7.81 -12.96 -2.68
CA LYS A 68 -7.94 -12.11 -1.50
C LYS A 68 -7.65 -10.66 -1.87
N THR A 69 -8.10 -9.74 -1.00
CA THR A 69 -7.79 -8.32 -1.13
C THR A 69 -6.91 -7.90 0.04
N GLY A 70 -5.71 -7.44 -0.26
CA GLY A 70 -4.82 -6.78 0.69
C GLY A 70 -4.94 -5.27 0.60
N ASN A 71 -4.65 -4.57 1.69
CA ASN A 71 -4.50 -3.12 1.67
C ASN A 71 -3.12 -2.79 2.23
N TYR A 72 -2.40 -1.91 1.55
CA TYR A 72 -1.17 -1.30 2.02
C TYR A 72 -1.43 0.18 2.28
N TYR A 73 -1.01 0.67 3.43
CA TYR A 73 -1.25 2.05 3.87
C TYR A 73 0.09 2.79 3.98
N LEU A 74 0.16 3.93 3.30
CA LEU A 74 1.30 4.85 3.33
C LEU A 74 0.88 6.12 4.07
N TYR A 75 1.45 6.32 5.25
CA TYR A 75 1.14 7.47 6.08
C TYR A 75 2.02 8.67 5.71
N LEU A 76 1.47 9.86 5.91
CA LEU A 76 2.21 11.11 5.77
C LEU A 76 2.76 11.53 7.13
N ASP A 77 4.04 11.90 7.17
CA ASP A 77 4.62 12.55 8.33
C ASP A 77 4.10 14.00 8.49
N MET A 78 4.47 14.64 9.60
CA MET A 78 4.11 16.03 9.85
C MET A 78 4.70 17.02 8.82
N ALA A 79 5.76 16.64 8.12
CA ALA A 79 6.37 17.38 7.02
C ALA A 79 5.77 17.03 5.63
N LYS A 80 4.76 16.15 5.58
CA LYS A 80 4.08 15.63 4.38
C LYS A 80 4.96 14.76 3.47
N HIS A 81 5.94 14.05 4.03
CA HIS A 81 6.64 12.96 3.36
C HIS A 81 5.93 11.64 3.62
N PHE A 82 5.92 10.75 2.63
CA PHE A 82 5.44 9.38 2.84
C PHE A 82 6.45 8.63 3.71
N ILE A 83 5.99 8.13 4.85
CA ILE A 83 6.77 7.23 5.70
C ILE A 83 6.27 5.81 5.43
N ASP A 84 7.22 4.92 5.15
CA ASP A 84 7.01 3.49 5.32
C ASP A 84 7.37 3.14 6.77
N GLU A 85 6.36 2.95 7.62
CA GLU A 85 6.57 2.64 9.05
C GLU A 85 7.20 1.25 9.26
N PHE A 86 7.35 0.43 8.22
CA PHE A 86 7.77 -0.95 8.32
C PHE A 86 9.08 -1.29 7.58
N LEU A 87 9.73 -0.31 6.92
CA LEU A 87 11.04 -0.48 6.26
C LEU A 87 12.20 0.18 7.03
N THR A 88 12.12 0.23 8.36
CA THR A 88 13.22 0.73 9.23
C THR A 88 14.26 -0.32 9.54
#